data_AF-A0A0F9EMD0-F1
#
_entry.id   AF-A0A0F9EMD0-F1
#
_cell.length_a   1.000
_cell.length_b   1.000
_cell.length_c   1.000
_cell.angle_alpha   90.00
_cell.angle_beta   90.00
_cell.angle_gamma   90.00
#
_symmetry.space_group_name_H-M   'P 1'
#
loop_
_entity.id
_entity.type
_entity.pdbx_description
1 polymer ?
#
loop_
_entity_poly.entity_id
_entity_poly.type
_entity_poly.pdbx_seq_one_letter_code
_entity_poly.pdbx_strand_id
1 'polypeptide(L)'
;VSGTYPIPETGITVDMIKQWKAGQWAGVPCFEDGNIDITTVSGKGHGGMFSKSALGYLQSLADTTERERDASLRATELVIVSDYEAFAIDNGYGVDMYYTATAPGV
;
A
#
# COMPACT_ATOMS: atom_id res chain seq x y z
N VAL A 1 -0.01 27.65 11.57
CA VAL A 1 0.14 27.08 12.93
C VAL A 1 0.75 25.71 12.74
N SER A 2 2.01 25.54 13.15
CA SER A 2 2.75 24.27 13.11
C SER A 2 2.01 23.24 13.98
N GLY A 3 1.65 22.09 13.41
CA GLY A 3 1.02 20.99 14.14
C GLY A 3 2.01 20.31 15.10
N THR A 4 2.28 20.95 16.23
CA THR A 4 3.17 20.46 17.30
C THR A 4 2.45 19.46 18.21
N TYR A 5 1.84 18.43 17.62
CA TYR A 5 1.45 17.25 18.40
C TYR A 5 2.01 16.03 17.68
N PRO A 6 3.13 15.46 18.15
CA PRO A 6 3.50 14.12 17.72
C PRO A 6 2.29 13.21 17.98
N ILE A 7 2.05 12.28 17.05
CA ILE A 7 1.09 11.19 17.23
C ILE A 7 1.25 10.69 18.68
N PRO A 8 0.17 10.63 19.50
CA PRO A 8 0.27 10.31 20.92
C PRO A 8 1.22 9.14 21.16
N GLU A 9 2.09 9.15 22.17
CA GLU A 9 3.15 8.12 22.24
C GLU A 9 2.63 6.73 22.63
N THR A 10 1.38 6.65 23.08
CA THR A 10 0.76 5.44 23.63
C THR A 10 -0.66 5.27 23.12
N GLY A 11 -0.99 4.10 22.59
CA GLY A 11 -2.34 3.74 22.16
C GLY A 11 -2.36 2.82 20.94
N ILE A 12 -3.46 2.08 20.78
CA ILE A 12 -3.65 1.14 19.66
C ILE A 12 -3.47 1.84 18.30
N THR A 13 -3.97 3.07 18.17
CA THR A 13 -3.85 3.89 16.96
C THR A 13 -2.40 4.20 16.58
N VAL A 14 -1.52 4.35 17.56
CA VAL A 14 -0.12 4.76 17.39
C VAL A 14 0.70 3.57 16.93
N ASP A 15 0.46 2.41 17.54
CA ASP A 15 1.06 1.15 17.14
C ASP A 15 0.59 0.74 15.74
N MET A 16 -0.68 0.99 15.40
CA MET A 16 -1.21 0.78 14.05
C MET A 16 -0.56 1.71 13.02
N ILE A 17 -0.42 3.00 13.33
CA ILE A 17 0.21 3.98 12.42
C ILE A 17 1.69 3.66 12.22
N LYS A 18 2.43 3.28 13.28
CA LYS A 18 3.86 2.92 13.17
C LYS A 18 4.08 1.60 12.42
N GLN A 19 3.15 0.65 12.54
CA GLN A 19 3.27 -0.67 11.93
C GLN A 19 2.69 -0.75 10.51
N TRP A 20 2.11 0.36 10.03
CA TRP A 20 1.51 0.48 8.69
C TRP A 20 0.55 -0.67 8.35
N LYS A 21 -0.17 -1.18 9.36
CA LYS A 21 -1.11 -2.29 9.22
C LYS A 21 -2.40 -1.98 9.96
N ALA A 22 -3.53 -2.42 9.42
CA ALA A 22 -4.83 -2.28 10.05
C ALA A 22 -4.95 -3.16 11.31
N GLY A 23 -4.18 -4.24 11.38
CA GLY A 23 -4.14 -5.12 12.55
C GLY A 23 -3.41 -6.43 12.28
N GLN A 24 -3.66 -7.41 13.14
CA GLN A 24 -3.23 -8.78 12.95
C GLN A 24 -4.39 -9.72 13.27
N TRP A 25 -4.59 -10.72 12.43
CA TRP A 25 -5.58 -11.78 12.63
C TRP A 25 -4.89 -13.14 12.55
N ALA A 26 -5.04 -13.97 13.60
CA ALA A 26 -4.38 -15.28 13.69
C ALA A 26 -2.85 -15.26 13.43
N GLY A 27 -2.18 -14.18 13.82
CA GLY A 27 -0.74 -13.97 13.58
C GLY A 27 -0.38 -13.47 12.17
N VAL A 28 -1.37 -13.33 11.28
CA VAL A 28 -1.21 -12.76 9.93
C VAL A 28 -1.41 -11.24 10.00
N PRO A 29 -0.45 -10.42 9.54
CA PRO A 29 -0.65 -8.98 9.44
C PRO A 29 -1.68 -8.63 8.37
N CYS A 30 -2.63 -7.76 8.72
CA CYS A 30 -3.70 -7.30 7.84
C CYS A 30 -3.41 -5.87 7.38
N PHE A 31 -3.48 -5.66 6.07
CA PHE A 31 -3.27 -4.37 5.42
C PHE A 31 -4.55 -3.97 4.68
N GLU A 32 -4.86 -2.68 4.72
CA GLU A 32 -5.94 -2.08 3.94
C GLU A 32 -5.33 -1.01 3.05
N ASP A 33 -5.75 -0.98 1.78
CA ASP A 33 -5.25 -0.03 0.80
C ASP A 33 -6.42 0.48 -0.05
N GLY A 34 -6.51 1.81 -0.18
CA GLY A 34 -7.55 2.47 -0.96
C GLY A 34 -7.37 2.36 -2.48
N ASN A 35 -6.23 1.83 -2.94
CA ASN A 35 -5.91 1.59 -4.34
C ASN A 35 -6.38 0.20 -4.81
N ILE A 36 -6.99 -0.60 -3.92
CA ILE A 36 -7.65 -1.87 -4.27
C ILE A 36 -9.08 -1.56 -4.70
N ASP A 37 -9.37 -1.72 -5.99
CA ASP A 37 -10.68 -1.41 -6.57
C ASP A 37 -11.73 -2.50 -6.24
N ILE A 38 -13.00 -2.11 -6.29
CA ILE A 38 -14.14 -3.02 -6.22
C ILE A 38 -14.23 -3.76 -7.55
N THR A 39 -14.42 -5.08 -7.51
CA THR A 39 -14.54 -5.86 -8.73
C THR A 39 -15.77 -5.42 -9.52
N THR A 40 -15.57 -5.10 -10.80
CA THR A 40 -16.64 -4.75 -11.75
C THR A 40 -17.68 -5.85 -11.87
N VAL A 41 -17.24 -7.11 -11.69
CA VAL A 41 -18.10 -8.27 -11.59
C VAL A 41 -18.58 -8.39 -10.13
N SER A 42 -19.87 -8.11 -9.90
CA SER A 42 -20.61 -8.32 -8.63
C SER A 42 -20.40 -7.34 -7.46
N GLY A 43 -19.66 -6.24 -7.65
CA GLY A 43 -19.55 -5.19 -6.61
C GLY A 43 -18.90 -5.69 -5.32
N LYS A 44 -17.91 -6.58 -5.45
CA LYS A 44 -17.23 -7.22 -4.32
C LYS A 44 -15.90 -6.53 -4.05
N GLY A 45 -15.57 -6.37 -2.78
CA GLY A 45 -14.24 -5.94 -2.37
C GLY A 45 -13.26 -7.06 -2.63
N HIS A 46 -12.09 -6.72 -3.16
CA HIS A 46 -11.00 -7.65 -3.39
C HIS A 46 -10.09 -7.72 -2.15
N GLY A 47 -9.62 -8.90 -1.81
CA GLY A 47 -8.47 -9.07 -0.94
C GLY A 47 -7.80 -10.41 -1.18
N GLY A 48 -6.78 -10.71 -0.37
CA GLY A 48 -6.10 -11.99 -0.45
C GLY A 48 -5.27 -12.25 0.79
N MET A 49 -4.98 -13.52 1.03
CA MET A 49 -4.05 -13.97 2.05
C MET A 49 -2.97 -14.78 1.39
N PHE A 50 -1.71 -14.41 1.57
CA PHE A 50 -0.58 -15.06 0.91
C PHE A 50 0.65 -15.09 1.80
N SER A 51 1.49 -16.10 1.60
CA SER A 51 2.83 -16.16 2.19
C SER A 51 3.73 -15.09 1.57
N LYS A 52 4.72 -14.61 2.33
CA LYS A 52 5.77 -13.74 1.78
C LYS A 52 6.52 -14.40 0.61
N SER A 53 6.59 -15.72 0.58
CA SER A 53 7.22 -16.48 -0.51
C SER A 53 6.38 -16.56 -1.79
N ALA A 54 5.11 -16.13 -1.76
CA ALA A 54 4.25 -16.11 -2.95
C ALA A 54 4.57 -14.94 -3.89
N LEU A 55 5.26 -13.91 -3.39
CA LEU A 55 5.51 -12.67 -4.11
C LEU A 55 7.00 -12.50 -4.44
N GLY A 56 7.25 -11.99 -5.64
CA GLY A 56 8.55 -11.54 -6.10
C GLY A 56 8.57 -10.02 -6.23
N TYR A 57 9.73 -9.44 -5.94
CA TYR A 57 10.04 -8.05 -6.22
C TYR A 57 11.42 -8.01 -6.90
N LEU A 58 11.47 -7.43 -8.09
CA LEU A 58 12.71 -7.21 -8.83
C LEU A 58 12.89 -5.72 -9.06
N GLN A 59 14.10 -5.24 -8.85
CA GLN A 59 14.46 -3.85 -9.05
C GLN A 59 15.67 -3.79 -9.98
N SER A 60 15.48 -3.13 -11.12
CA SER A 60 16.48 -2.88 -12.15
C SER A 60 17.21 -1.56 -11.87
N LEU A 61 16.47 -0.54 -11.43
CA LEU A 61 17.01 0.75 -11.01
C LEU A 61 16.40 1.17 -9.68
N ALA A 62 17.26 1.38 -8.67
CA ALA A 62 16.86 1.98 -7.41
C ALA A 62 16.48 3.46 -7.58
N ASP A 63 15.67 3.99 -6.66
CA ASP A 63 15.19 5.37 -6.72
C ASP A 63 16.36 6.36 -6.89
N THR A 64 16.40 7.03 -8.03
CA THR A 64 17.31 8.14 -8.29
C THR A 64 16.55 9.45 -8.18
N THR A 65 17.28 10.54 -7.94
CA THR A 65 16.67 11.86 -7.82
C THR A 65 17.56 12.91 -8.46
N GLU A 66 16.96 13.74 -9.31
CA GLU A 66 17.61 14.85 -9.97
C GLU A 66 16.79 16.13 -9.79
N ARG A 67 17.47 17.27 -9.84
CA ARG A 67 16.84 18.59 -9.79
C ARG A 67 17.23 19.38 -11.03
N GLU A 68 16.23 19.85 -11.75
CA GLU A 68 16.40 20.62 -12.98
C GLU A 68 15.87 22.05 -12.74
N ARG A 69 16.57 23.06 -13.27
CA ARG A 69 16.16 24.46 -13.14
C ARG A 69 15.54 24.95 -14.45
N ASP A 70 14.22 24.84 -14.53
CA ASP A 70 13.46 25.43 -15.64
C ASP A 70 13.35 26.96 -15.47
N ALA A 71 14.03 27.70 -16.36
CA ALA A 71 14.00 29.15 -16.41
C ALA A 71 12.63 29.72 -16.83
N SER A 72 11.85 28.99 -17.63
CA SER A 72 10.53 29.40 -18.12
C SER A 72 9.48 29.35 -17.00
N LEU A 73 9.52 28.29 -16.19
CA LEU A 73 8.70 28.15 -14.98
C LEU A 73 9.23 28.98 -13.81
N ARG A 74 10.47 29.47 -13.90
CA ARG A 74 11.21 30.13 -12.80
C ARG A 74 11.24 29.27 -11.53
N ALA A 75 11.22 27.95 -11.69
CA ALA A 75 11.09 26.97 -10.62
C ALA A 75 12.14 25.85 -10.76
N THR A 76 12.26 24.99 -9.75
CA THR A 76 13.09 23.79 -9.81
C THR A 76 12.18 22.58 -9.82
N GLU A 77 12.35 21.73 -10.81
CA GLU A 77 11.67 20.45 -10.90
C GLU A 77 12.46 19.39 -10.14
N LEU A 78 11.75 18.51 -9.43
CA LEU A 78 12.33 17.34 -8.79
C LEU A 78 11.89 16.13 -9.62
N VAL A 79 12.85 15.43 -10.22
CA VAL A 79 12.60 14.22 -11.00
C VAL A 79 13.04 13.02 -10.18
N ILE A 80 12.16 12.05 -10.00
CA ILE A 80 12.44 10.78 -9.34
C ILE A 80 12.20 9.67 -10.36
N VAL A 81 13.16 8.76 -10.51
CA VAL A 81 13.09 7.63 -11.45
C VAL A 81 13.37 6.34 -10.70
N SER A 82 12.57 5.32 -10.97
CA SER A 82 12.72 3.96 -10.43
C SER A 82 12.25 2.96 -11.49
N ASP A 83 12.89 1.80 -11.56
CA ASP A 83 12.48 0.70 -12.43
C ASP A 83 12.42 -0.59 -11.62
N TYR A 84 11.19 -1.06 -11.40
CA TYR A 84 10.90 -2.22 -10.58
C TYR A 84 9.65 -2.95 -11.07
N GLU A 85 9.53 -4.22 -10.70
CA GLU A 85 8.36 -5.05 -10.95
C GLU A 85 8.02 -5.86 -9.69
N ALA A 86 6.72 -6.01 -9.42
CA ALA A 86 6.19 -6.92 -8.42
C ALA A 86 5.27 -7.92 -9.10
N PHE A 87 5.42 -9.21 -8.78
CA PHE A 87 4.69 -10.28 -9.45
C PHE A 87 4.44 -11.48 -8.52
N ALA A 88 3.48 -12.32 -8.88
CA ALA A 88 3.23 -13.59 -8.21
C ALA A 88 4.24 -14.66 -8.71
N ILE A 89 4.98 -15.25 -7.78
CA ILE A 89 5.90 -16.37 -8.07
C ILE A 89 5.12 -17.70 -8.10
N ASP A 90 4.27 -17.91 -7.09
CA ASP A 90 3.53 -19.15 -6.92
C ASP A 90 2.15 -18.89 -6.30
N ASN A 91 1.11 -19.18 -7.08
CA ASN A 91 -0.29 -19.00 -6.69
C ASN A 91 -0.75 -20.05 -5.66
N GLY A 92 -0.02 -21.14 -5.44
CA GLY A 92 -0.32 -22.15 -4.43
C GLY A 92 -0.06 -21.69 -3.00
N TYR A 93 0.68 -20.59 -2.81
CA TYR A 93 0.99 -19.99 -1.52
C TYR A 93 0.09 -18.80 -1.17
N GLY A 94 -1.00 -18.61 -1.91
CA GLY A 94 -1.99 -17.56 -1.68
C GLY A 94 -3.41 -18.02 -1.95
N VAL A 95 -4.37 -17.23 -1.48
CA VAL A 95 -5.78 -17.40 -1.76
C VAL A 95 -6.44 -16.05 -1.95
N ASP A 96 -7.27 -15.96 -2.99
CA ASP A 96 -8.10 -14.78 -3.25
C ASP A 96 -9.30 -14.76 -2.30
N MET A 97 -9.67 -13.57 -1.85
CA MET A 97 -10.80 -13.35 -0.96
C MET A 97 -11.71 -12.28 -1.55
N TYR A 98 -13.02 -12.57 -1.55
CA TYR A 98 -14.04 -11.65 -2.04
C TYR A 98 -14.98 -11.26 -0.92
N TYR A 99 -15.13 -9.96 -0.71
CA TYR A 99 -15.98 -9.38 0.34
C TYR A 99 -17.19 -8.70 -0.28
N THR A 100 -18.29 -8.61 0.47
CA THR A 100 -19.40 -7.77 0.04
C THR A 100 -19.03 -6.30 0.31
N ALA A 101 -18.87 -5.51 -0.75
CA ALA A 101 -18.55 -4.08 -0.67
C ALA A 101 -19.77 -3.18 -0.90
N THR A 102 -20.96 -3.76 -1.08
CA THR A 102 -22.22 -3.03 -1.03
C THR A 102 -22.61 -2.74 0.42
N ALA A 103 -23.39 -1.68 0.64
CA ALA A 103 -23.93 -1.36 1.95
C ALA A 103 -24.54 -2.62 2.60
N PRO A 104 -24.26 -2.92 3.89
CA PRO A 104 -24.94 -3.97 4.62
C PRO A 104 -26.45 -3.74 4.50
N GLY A 105 -27.19 -4.76 4.04
CA GLY A 105 -28.64 -4.66 3.96
C GLY A 105 -29.21 -4.37 5.34
N VAL A 106 -30.04 -3.32 5.42
CA VAL A 106 -31.02 -3.15 6.50
C VAL A 106 -32.05 -4.27 6.47
#